data_AF-A0A7Z9L2Y1-F1
#
_entry.id   AF-A0A7Z9L2Y1-F1
#
_cell.length_a   1.000
_cell.length_b   1.000
_cell.length_c   1.000
_cell.angle_alpha   90.00
_cell.angle_beta   90.00
_cell.angle_gamma   90.00
#
_symmetry.space_group_name_H-M   'P 1'
#
loop_
_entity.id
_entity.type
_entity.pdbx_description
1 polymer ?
#
loop_
_entity_poly.entity_id
_entity_poly.type
_entity_poly.pdbx_seq_one_letter_code
_entity_poly.pdbx_strand_id
1 'polypeptide(L)'
;MSNATRWSRLISLLLTLPLAGCSNLGYYTQAVIGHLEIISHRDSIAVLLAHPETPKDLKQKLSRVLQIRAFATQELGLPDNGSYTGYTDIDRPYVVWNVVATPELSMTPKTWCFPIAGCVSYRGYFSHEKAESYARTLRQRGYDVAVTGVRAYSTLGWFEDPILNTIIHYSDPELAGLIFHELSHQMIYVSDDSMFNESFATVVEQEGIRRWLESIGHPDDIIPYQTKKRRQQTFIALIMRYRDLLT
;
A
#
# COMPACT_ATOMS: atom_id res chain seq x y z
N MET A 1 51.39 -21.73 -16.13
CA MET A 1 50.10 -21.03 -16.33
C MET A 1 50.11 -19.79 -15.45
N SER A 2 50.22 -18.59 -16.04
CA SER A 2 50.72 -17.41 -15.33
C SER A 2 49.72 -16.81 -14.33
N ASN A 3 50.22 -16.30 -13.21
CA ASN A 3 49.43 -15.58 -12.20
C ASN A 3 48.67 -14.37 -12.76
N ALA A 4 49.05 -13.87 -13.94
CA ALA A 4 48.43 -12.75 -14.64
C ALA A 4 47.00 -13.05 -15.13
N THR A 5 46.67 -14.29 -15.51
CA THR A 5 45.31 -14.68 -15.90
C THR A 5 44.37 -14.91 -14.71
N ARG A 6 44.91 -15.17 -13.51
CA ARG A 6 44.13 -15.26 -12.27
C ARG A 6 43.73 -13.88 -11.74
N TRP A 7 44.64 -12.90 -11.81
CA TRP A 7 44.36 -11.52 -11.35
C TRP A 7 43.43 -10.75 -12.28
N SER A 8 43.54 -10.95 -13.60
CA SER A 8 42.59 -10.35 -14.56
C SER A 8 41.16 -10.86 -14.39
N ARG A 9 40.96 -12.15 -14.04
CA ARG A 9 39.63 -12.69 -13.71
C ARG A 9 39.07 -12.16 -12.39
N LEU A 10 39.91 -11.91 -11.38
CA LEU A 10 39.49 -11.33 -10.10
C LEU A 10 39.13 -9.84 -10.23
N ILE A 11 39.87 -9.07 -11.05
CA ILE A 11 39.57 -7.66 -11.32
C ILE A 11 38.27 -7.51 -12.11
N SER A 12 38.01 -8.38 -13.10
CA SER A 12 36.72 -8.39 -13.82
C SER A 12 35.53 -8.79 -12.92
N LEU A 13 35.74 -9.66 -11.92
CA LEU A 13 34.72 -10.02 -10.94
C LEU A 13 34.45 -8.88 -9.93
N LEU A 14 35.49 -8.13 -9.54
CA LEU A 14 35.35 -6.97 -8.65
C LEU A 14 34.69 -5.76 -9.33
N LEU A 15 34.92 -5.56 -10.63
CA LEU A 15 34.31 -4.45 -11.41
C LEU A 15 32.83 -4.67 -11.79
N THR A 16 32.34 -5.92 -11.72
CA THR A 16 30.94 -6.25 -12.08
C THR A 16 29.99 -6.26 -10.87
N LEU A 17 30.52 -6.34 -9.64
CA LEU A 17 29.74 -6.22 -8.41
C LEU A 17 29.08 -4.84 -8.14
N PRO A 18 29.67 -3.67 -8.47
CA PRO A 18 29.05 -2.39 -8.12
C PRO A 18 27.79 -2.06 -8.94
N LEU A 19 27.64 -2.63 -10.14
CA LEU A 19 26.50 -2.32 -11.03
C LEU A 19 25.16 -2.86 -10.50
N ALA A 20 25.18 -4.02 -9.83
CA ALA A 20 23.99 -4.56 -9.19
C ALA A 20 23.57 -3.73 -7.96
N GLY A 21 24.55 -3.25 -7.18
CA GLY A 21 24.34 -2.43 -5.99
C GLY A 21 23.76 -1.05 -6.29
N CYS A 22 24.20 -0.38 -7.37
CA CYS A 22 23.69 0.95 -7.75
C CYS A 22 22.19 0.96 -8.07
N SER A 23 21.68 -0.10 -8.72
CA SER A 23 20.26 -0.20 -9.07
C SER A 23 19.35 -0.36 -7.84
N ASN A 24 19.83 -1.06 -6.81
CA ASN A 24 19.12 -1.21 -5.54
C ASN A 24 19.23 0.06 -4.69
N LEU A 25 20.39 0.73 -4.70
CA LEU A 25 20.56 2.00 -3.99
C LEU A 25 19.59 3.08 -4.50
N GLY A 26 19.45 3.23 -5.82
CA GLY A 26 18.50 4.18 -6.40
C GLY A 26 17.04 3.88 -6.03
N TYR A 27 16.69 2.60 -5.91
CA TYR A 27 15.36 2.17 -5.48
C TYR A 27 15.06 2.49 -4.01
N TYR A 28 16.00 2.22 -3.10
CA TYR A 28 15.80 2.55 -1.68
C TYR A 28 15.84 4.06 -1.46
N THR A 29 16.70 4.77 -2.17
CA THR A 29 16.78 6.24 -2.10
C THR A 29 15.43 6.87 -2.50
N GLN A 30 14.80 6.41 -3.58
CA GLN A 30 13.48 6.96 -3.95
C GLN A 30 12.39 6.59 -2.94
N ALA A 31 12.46 5.43 -2.30
CA ALA A 31 11.49 5.04 -1.28
C ALA A 31 11.60 5.93 -0.03
N VAL A 32 12.83 6.20 0.42
CA VAL A 32 13.10 7.11 1.55
C VAL A 32 12.63 8.53 1.22
N ILE A 33 13.00 9.07 0.05
CA ILE A 33 12.60 10.43 -0.34
C ILE A 33 11.08 10.55 -0.42
N GLY A 34 10.40 9.58 -1.04
CA GLY A 34 8.94 9.61 -1.16
C GLY A 34 8.22 9.47 0.18
N HIS A 35 8.75 8.67 1.11
CA HIS A 35 8.21 8.62 2.46
C HIS A 35 8.44 9.93 3.23
N LEU A 36 9.63 10.54 3.12
CA LEU A 36 9.91 11.84 3.72
C LEU A 36 9.03 12.95 3.16
N GLU A 37 8.70 12.92 1.86
CA GLU A 37 7.75 13.85 1.25
C GLU A 37 6.38 13.78 1.94
N ILE A 38 5.88 12.58 2.25
CA ILE A 38 4.60 12.39 2.97
C ILE A 38 4.67 12.97 4.38
N ILE A 39 5.72 12.64 5.13
CA ILE A 39 5.82 13.00 6.54
C ILE A 39 6.15 14.49 6.72
N SER A 40 6.93 15.09 5.83
CA SER A 40 7.30 16.51 5.91
C SER A 40 6.14 17.48 5.65
N HIS A 41 5.12 17.05 4.90
CA HIS A 41 3.91 17.82 4.61
C HIS A 41 2.73 17.43 5.52
N ARG A 42 2.98 16.68 6.59
CA ARG A 42 1.94 16.19 7.50
C ARG A 42 1.51 17.28 8.46
N ASP A 43 0.25 17.66 8.38
CA ASP A 43 -0.42 18.51 9.37
C ASP A 43 -1.26 17.66 10.34
N SER A 44 -1.29 18.05 11.61
CA SER A 44 -2.19 17.41 12.57
C SER A 44 -3.64 17.70 12.21
N ILE A 45 -4.49 16.68 12.22
CA ILE A 45 -5.93 16.87 11.97
C ILE A 45 -6.53 17.86 12.99
N ALA A 46 -6.12 17.77 14.26
CA ALA A 46 -6.61 18.69 15.29
C ALA A 46 -6.31 20.16 14.95
N VAL A 47 -5.12 20.44 14.41
CA VAL A 47 -4.72 21.78 13.96
C VAL A 47 -5.55 22.21 12.77
N LEU A 48 -5.74 21.35 11.77
CA LEU A 48 -6.54 21.65 10.58
C LEU A 48 -8.02 21.92 10.91
N LEU A 49 -8.58 21.22 11.89
CA LEU A 49 -9.96 21.45 12.34
C LEU A 49 -10.12 22.84 13.00
N ALA A 50 -9.11 23.28 13.77
CA ALA A 50 -9.09 24.59 14.41
C ALA A 50 -8.79 25.74 13.43
N HIS A 51 -8.08 25.48 12.34
CA HIS A 51 -7.63 26.51 11.39
C HIS A 51 -8.82 27.10 10.60
N PRO A 52 -9.05 28.43 10.58
CA PRO A 52 -10.22 29.05 9.93
C PRO A 52 -10.29 28.80 8.42
N GLU A 53 -9.14 28.81 7.74
CA GLU A 53 -9.05 28.69 6.28
C GLU A 53 -9.17 27.25 5.76
N THR A 54 -9.21 26.24 6.65
CA THR A 54 -9.37 24.85 6.18
C THR A 54 -10.77 24.68 5.57
N PRO A 55 -10.88 24.18 4.32
CA PRO A 55 -12.16 23.96 3.66
C PRO A 55 -13.15 23.15 4.51
N LYS A 56 -14.43 23.54 4.47
CA LYS A 56 -15.47 22.98 5.34
C LYS A 56 -15.68 21.47 5.09
N ASP A 57 -15.65 21.06 3.84
CA ASP A 57 -15.74 19.66 3.41
C ASP A 57 -14.55 18.84 3.92
N LEU A 58 -13.34 19.39 3.84
CA LEU A 58 -12.14 18.75 4.40
C LEU A 58 -12.27 18.62 5.93
N LYS A 59 -12.71 19.66 6.64
CA LYS A 59 -12.96 19.57 8.10
C LYS A 59 -13.97 18.47 8.45
N GLN A 60 -15.05 18.35 7.68
CA GLN A 60 -16.05 17.32 7.90
C GLN A 60 -15.44 15.91 7.73
N LYS A 61 -14.68 15.69 6.65
CA LYS A 61 -14.01 14.41 6.41
C LYS A 61 -12.95 14.09 7.45
N LEU A 62 -12.12 15.05 7.84
CA LEU A 62 -11.10 14.84 8.87
C LEU A 62 -11.70 14.60 10.26
N SER A 63 -12.79 15.29 10.60
CA SER A 63 -13.54 15.00 11.83
C SER A 63 -14.10 13.58 11.82
N ARG A 64 -14.58 13.10 10.66
CA ARG A 64 -15.05 11.73 10.51
C ARG A 64 -13.92 10.71 10.68
N VAL A 65 -12.75 10.97 10.11
CA VAL A 65 -11.54 10.14 10.31
C VAL A 65 -11.24 9.97 11.80
N LEU A 66 -11.24 11.07 12.58
CA LEU A 66 -10.97 10.97 14.02
C LEU A 66 -12.01 10.15 14.78
N GLN A 67 -13.29 10.23 14.41
CA GLN A 67 -14.36 9.42 14.99
C GLN A 67 -14.18 7.93 14.66
N ILE A 68 -13.86 7.62 13.40
CA ILE A 68 -13.56 6.25 12.96
C ILE A 68 -12.36 5.71 13.73
N ARG A 69 -11.27 6.48 13.82
CA ARG A 69 -10.07 6.06 14.55
C ARG A 69 -10.37 5.84 16.04
N ALA A 70 -11.16 6.71 16.67
CA ALA A 70 -11.57 6.53 18.06
C ALA A 70 -12.37 5.22 18.25
N PHE A 71 -13.29 4.91 17.33
CA PHE A 71 -14.01 3.65 17.32
C PHE A 71 -13.07 2.44 17.16
N ALA A 72 -12.09 2.52 16.26
CA ALA A 72 -11.07 1.48 16.08
C ALA A 72 -10.39 1.13 17.42
N THR A 73 -9.95 2.15 18.15
CA THR A 73 -9.23 1.96 19.40
C THR A 73 -10.13 1.51 20.55
N GLN A 74 -11.32 2.11 20.69
CA GLN A 74 -12.17 1.94 21.87
C GLN A 74 -13.07 0.70 21.77
N GLU A 75 -13.59 0.41 20.58
CA GLU A 75 -14.61 -0.64 20.38
C GLU A 75 -14.05 -1.87 19.68
N LEU A 76 -13.05 -1.71 18.80
CA LEU A 76 -12.39 -2.83 18.12
C LEU A 76 -11.09 -3.28 18.81
N GLY A 77 -10.61 -2.51 19.79
CA GLY A 77 -9.36 -2.78 20.51
C GLY A 77 -8.11 -2.64 19.63
N LEU A 78 -8.20 -1.95 18.50
CA LEU A 78 -7.07 -1.72 17.58
C LEU A 78 -6.03 -0.76 18.19
N PRO A 79 -4.78 -0.75 17.70
CA PRO A 79 -3.69 0.00 18.32
C PRO A 79 -3.99 1.51 18.44
N ASP A 80 -3.75 2.07 19.63
CA ASP A 80 -3.87 3.51 19.89
C ASP A 80 -2.52 4.22 19.72
N ASN A 81 -2.07 4.38 18.48
CA ASN A 81 -0.82 5.06 18.11
C ASN A 81 -1.06 6.26 17.19
N GLY A 82 -0.06 7.07 16.87
CA GLY A 82 -0.28 8.30 16.09
C GLY A 82 -0.77 8.11 14.64
N SER A 83 -0.90 6.88 14.11
CA SER A 83 -1.43 6.65 12.77
C SER A 83 -2.83 7.24 12.61
N TYR A 84 -3.08 7.83 11.45
CA TYR A 84 -4.33 8.46 11.04
C TYR A 84 -4.78 9.64 11.92
N THR A 85 -3.87 10.23 12.69
CA THR A 85 -4.09 11.49 13.42
C THR A 85 -3.63 12.73 12.65
N GLY A 86 -2.88 12.53 11.57
CA GLY A 86 -2.41 13.57 10.65
C GLY A 86 -3.04 13.45 9.27
N TYR A 87 -2.94 14.53 8.49
CA TYR A 87 -3.34 14.61 7.10
C TYR A 87 -2.18 15.17 6.27
N THR A 88 -1.97 14.60 5.08
CA THR A 88 -1.00 15.10 4.11
C THR A 88 -1.66 15.21 2.74
N ASP A 89 -1.61 16.40 2.15
CA ASP A 89 -1.88 16.57 0.72
C ASP A 89 -0.58 16.44 -0.07
N ILE A 90 -0.48 15.40 -0.90
CA ILE A 90 0.68 15.13 -1.75
C ILE A 90 0.48 15.63 -3.20
N ASP A 91 -0.60 16.36 -3.48
CA ASP A 91 -0.94 16.95 -4.79
C ASP A 91 -0.87 15.96 -5.97
N ARG A 92 -1.23 14.69 -5.70
CA ARG A 92 -1.30 13.64 -6.72
C ARG A 92 -2.37 12.60 -6.42
N PRO A 93 -2.91 11.91 -7.44
CA PRO A 93 -4.00 10.95 -7.26
C PRO A 93 -3.57 9.58 -6.71
N TYR A 94 -2.26 9.28 -6.70
CA TYR A 94 -1.70 8.01 -6.24
C TYR A 94 -0.44 8.26 -5.41
N VAL A 95 -0.33 7.59 -4.27
CA VAL A 95 0.82 7.72 -3.38
C VAL A 95 2.02 6.93 -3.87
N VAL A 96 1.78 5.73 -4.39
CA VAL A 96 2.80 4.87 -5.00
C VAL A 96 2.25 4.18 -6.26
N TRP A 97 3.17 3.71 -7.09
CA TRP A 97 2.92 2.96 -8.32
C TRP A 97 3.52 1.57 -8.17
N ASN A 98 2.67 0.55 -8.15
CA ASN A 98 3.09 -0.83 -8.04
C ASN A 98 3.38 -1.41 -9.42
N VAL A 99 4.58 -1.97 -9.56
CA VAL A 99 4.96 -2.79 -10.70
C VAL A 99 4.74 -4.25 -10.33
N VAL A 100 3.88 -4.93 -11.09
CA VAL A 100 3.66 -6.39 -11.01
C VAL A 100 4.12 -6.98 -12.33
N ALA A 101 4.85 -8.09 -12.27
CA ALA A 101 5.36 -8.75 -13.47
C ALA A 101 5.18 -10.26 -13.37
N THR A 102 4.80 -10.91 -14.47
CA THR A 102 4.70 -12.37 -14.59
C THR A 102 5.45 -12.82 -15.84
N PRO A 103 5.95 -14.07 -15.91
CA PRO A 103 6.35 -14.63 -17.18
C PRO A 103 5.20 -14.53 -18.20
N GLU A 104 5.54 -14.47 -19.49
CA GLU A 104 4.54 -14.49 -20.57
C GLU A 104 3.55 -15.66 -20.37
N LEU A 105 2.25 -15.35 -20.46
CA LEU A 105 1.15 -16.31 -20.26
C LEU A 105 1.13 -17.00 -18.89
N SER A 106 1.69 -16.36 -17.86
CA SER A 106 1.67 -16.85 -16.48
C SER A 106 0.91 -15.92 -15.54
N MET A 107 0.26 -16.51 -14.53
CA MET A 107 -0.33 -15.80 -13.40
C MET A 107 0.55 -15.87 -12.14
N THR A 108 1.76 -16.44 -12.24
CA THR A 108 2.71 -16.52 -11.14
C THR A 108 3.56 -15.25 -11.12
N PRO A 109 3.34 -14.34 -10.15
CA PRO A 109 4.07 -13.09 -10.11
C PRO A 109 5.54 -13.33 -9.79
N LYS A 110 6.38 -12.48 -10.36
CA LYS A 110 7.74 -12.26 -9.89
C LYS A 110 7.68 -11.74 -8.46
N THR A 111 8.55 -12.28 -7.62
CA THR A 111 8.70 -11.87 -6.22
C THR A 111 9.88 -10.92 -6.06
N TRP A 112 9.71 -9.92 -5.19
CA TRP A 112 10.77 -9.05 -4.70
C TRP A 112 10.86 -9.18 -3.18
N CYS A 113 12.07 -9.35 -2.66
CA CYS A 113 12.29 -9.51 -1.23
C CYS A 113 12.97 -8.27 -0.65
N PHE A 114 12.41 -7.78 0.45
CA PHE A 114 12.86 -6.59 1.17
C PHE A 114 13.22 -6.95 2.61
N PRO A 115 14.19 -6.26 3.25
CA PRO A 115 14.63 -6.61 4.60
C PRO A 115 13.53 -6.59 5.66
N ILE A 116 12.53 -5.71 5.51
CA ILE A 116 11.48 -5.48 6.51
C ILE A 116 10.16 -6.16 6.10
N ALA A 117 9.70 -5.92 4.87
CA ALA A 117 8.40 -6.42 4.38
C ALA A 117 8.41 -7.88 3.91
N GLY A 118 9.54 -8.58 3.98
CA GLY A 118 9.70 -9.92 3.43
C GLY A 118 9.56 -9.94 1.91
N CYS A 119 9.10 -11.06 1.38
CA CYS A 119 8.94 -11.28 -0.05
C CYS A 119 7.51 -10.97 -0.52
N VAL A 120 7.36 -10.04 -1.46
CA VAL A 120 6.07 -9.57 -1.98
C VAL A 120 5.98 -9.69 -3.50
N SER A 121 4.75 -9.76 -4.03
CA SER A 121 4.42 -9.96 -5.45
C SER A 121 4.38 -8.67 -6.29
N TYR A 122 4.83 -7.55 -5.72
CA TYR A 122 4.88 -6.25 -6.39
C TYR A 122 6.10 -5.45 -5.95
N ARG A 123 6.47 -4.43 -6.74
CA ARG A 123 7.50 -3.45 -6.38
C ARG A 123 6.94 -2.04 -6.49
N GLY A 124 6.83 -1.34 -5.37
CA GLY A 124 6.28 0.02 -5.30
C GLY A 124 7.30 1.12 -5.58
N TYR A 125 6.87 2.17 -6.29
CA TYR A 125 7.64 3.37 -6.63
C TYR A 125 6.83 4.63 -6.34
N PHE A 126 7.43 5.66 -5.74
CA PHE A 126 6.76 6.96 -5.54
C PHE A 126 6.68 7.78 -6.84
N SER A 127 7.56 7.51 -7.81
CA SER A 127 7.56 8.15 -9.13
C SER A 127 6.97 7.22 -10.19
N HIS A 128 5.91 7.69 -10.86
CA HIS A 128 5.31 6.98 -11.99
C HIS A 128 6.33 6.72 -13.11
N GLU A 129 7.15 7.71 -13.44
CA GLU A 129 8.18 7.61 -14.46
C GLU A 129 9.20 6.51 -14.13
N LYS A 130 9.65 6.43 -12.86
CA LYS A 130 10.56 5.37 -12.42
C LYS A 130 9.90 4.00 -12.46
N ALA A 131 8.62 3.91 -12.10
CA ALA A 131 7.83 2.68 -12.20
C ALA A 131 7.77 2.19 -13.67
N GLU A 132 7.42 3.08 -14.59
CA GLU A 132 7.34 2.77 -16.03
C GLU A 132 8.71 2.46 -16.63
N SER A 133 9.76 3.17 -16.22
CA SER A 133 11.13 2.85 -16.64
C SER A 133 11.51 1.44 -16.22
N TYR A 134 11.24 1.07 -14.97
CA TYR A 134 11.50 -0.30 -14.50
C TYR A 134 10.63 -1.32 -15.23
N ALA A 135 9.35 -1.01 -15.46
CA ALA A 135 8.44 -1.87 -16.21
C ALA A 135 8.94 -2.13 -17.64
N ARG A 136 9.45 -1.12 -18.35
CA ARG A 136 10.09 -1.29 -19.66
C ARG A 136 11.27 -2.27 -19.61
N THR A 137 12.12 -2.20 -18.57
CA THR A 137 13.24 -3.15 -18.44
C THR A 137 12.78 -4.59 -18.23
N LEU A 138 11.64 -4.80 -17.56
CA LEU A 138 11.06 -6.13 -17.36
C LEU A 138 10.39 -6.64 -18.64
N ARG A 139 9.66 -5.79 -19.36
CA ARG A 139 9.08 -6.13 -20.67
C ARG A 139 10.14 -6.54 -21.68
N GLN A 140 11.28 -5.84 -21.73
CA GLN A 140 12.42 -6.23 -22.57
C GLN A 140 13.03 -7.60 -22.22
N ARG A 141 12.76 -8.11 -21.01
CA ARG A 141 13.19 -9.43 -20.55
C ARG A 141 12.10 -10.51 -20.76
N GLY A 142 11.02 -10.18 -21.47
CA GLY A 142 9.93 -11.13 -21.78
C GLY A 142 8.89 -11.31 -20.67
N TYR A 143 8.80 -10.37 -19.72
CA TYR A 143 7.73 -10.37 -18.72
C TYR A 143 6.49 -9.62 -19.22
N ASP A 144 5.31 -10.12 -18.86
CA ASP A 144 4.07 -9.35 -18.87
C ASP A 144 4.06 -8.45 -17.63
N VAL A 145 3.86 -7.14 -17.82
CA VAL A 145 4.05 -6.15 -16.74
C VAL A 145 2.91 -5.16 -16.66
N ALA A 146 2.30 -5.07 -15.48
CA ALA A 146 1.32 -4.07 -15.11
C ALA A 146 1.93 -3.01 -14.18
N VAL A 147 1.58 -1.74 -14.42
CA VAL A 147 1.91 -0.61 -13.55
C VAL A 147 0.58 -0.02 -13.06
N THR A 148 0.37 -0.05 -11.74
CA THR A 148 -0.92 0.33 -11.15
C THR A 148 -0.72 1.35 -10.05
N GLY A 149 -1.48 2.45 -10.11
CA GLY A 149 -1.52 3.46 -9.06
C GLY A 149 -2.22 2.95 -7.80
N VAL A 150 -1.58 3.13 -6.65
CA VAL A 150 -2.11 2.79 -5.32
C VAL A 150 -2.43 4.08 -4.58
N ARG A 151 -3.59 4.12 -3.93
CA ARG A 151 -4.08 5.31 -3.21
C ARG A 151 -3.75 5.28 -1.73
N ALA A 152 -3.82 4.11 -1.11
CA ALA A 152 -3.46 3.91 0.29
C ALA A 152 -1.98 3.56 0.43
N TYR A 153 -1.36 4.01 1.50
CA TYR A 153 0.01 3.63 1.86
C TYR A 153 0.07 3.46 3.38
N SER A 154 0.71 2.38 3.80
CA SER A 154 0.83 1.98 5.20
C SER A 154 2.23 1.44 5.40
N THR A 155 2.84 1.82 6.51
CA THR A 155 4.17 1.37 6.91
C THR A 155 4.09 0.26 7.95
N LEU A 156 2.92 -0.40 8.12
CA LEU A 156 2.71 -1.48 9.07
C LEU A 156 3.04 -1.08 10.53
N GLY A 157 2.87 0.21 10.85
CA GLY A 157 3.10 0.75 12.20
C GLY A 157 4.54 1.14 12.50
N TRP A 158 5.46 1.06 11.52
CA TRP A 158 6.81 1.60 11.67
C TRP A 158 6.82 3.13 11.75
N PHE A 159 5.83 3.77 11.16
CA PHE A 159 5.58 5.21 11.25
C PHE A 159 4.11 5.48 11.52
N GLU A 160 3.84 6.70 11.96
CA GLU A 160 2.49 7.22 12.16
C GLU A 160 1.92 7.71 10.82
N ASP A 161 1.41 6.78 10.04
CA ASP A 161 0.93 7.05 8.68
C ASP A 161 -0.23 8.07 8.68
N PRO A 162 -0.15 9.17 7.91
CA PRO A 162 -1.24 10.13 7.82
C PRO A 162 -2.35 9.67 6.88
N ILE A 163 -3.53 10.29 6.99
CA ILE A 163 -4.51 10.24 5.90
C ILE A 163 -4.01 11.08 4.73
N LEU A 164 -4.15 10.55 3.51
CA LEU A 164 -3.69 11.21 2.30
C LEU A 164 -4.87 11.80 1.51
N ASN A 165 -4.61 12.88 0.75
CA ASN A 165 -5.57 13.41 -0.23
C ASN A 165 -6.06 12.35 -1.25
N THR A 166 -5.25 11.33 -1.52
CA THR A 166 -5.59 10.20 -2.42
C THR A 166 -6.77 9.35 -1.96
N ILE A 167 -7.10 9.38 -0.66
CA ILE A 167 -8.19 8.58 -0.06
C ILE A 167 -9.23 9.44 0.67
N ILE A 168 -8.97 10.72 0.93
CA ILE A 168 -9.87 11.58 1.73
C ILE A 168 -11.28 11.70 1.15
N HIS A 169 -11.43 11.51 -0.16
CA HIS A 169 -12.70 11.57 -0.88
C HIS A 169 -13.51 10.28 -0.83
N TYR A 170 -13.00 9.21 -0.21
CA TYR A 170 -13.72 7.96 -0.04
C TYR A 170 -15.01 8.18 0.78
N SER A 171 -15.99 7.31 0.54
CA SER A 171 -17.17 7.27 1.41
C SER A 171 -16.77 6.90 2.84
N ASP A 172 -17.58 7.28 3.82
CA ASP A 172 -17.23 7.03 5.22
C ASP A 172 -17.05 5.52 5.54
N PRO A 173 -17.87 4.59 4.99
CA PRO A 173 -17.60 3.15 5.13
C PRO A 173 -16.28 2.70 4.49
N GLU A 174 -15.88 3.29 3.36
CA GLU A 174 -14.61 2.97 2.71
C GLU A 174 -13.41 3.50 3.51
N LEU A 175 -13.51 4.71 4.10
CA LEU A 175 -12.51 5.23 5.03
C LEU A 175 -12.42 4.38 6.30
N ALA A 176 -13.57 4.00 6.87
CA ALA A 176 -13.64 3.14 8.04
C ALA A 176 -12.97 1.79 7.78
N GLY A 177 -13.33 1.15 6.67
CA GLY A 177 -12.71 -0.10 6.25
C GLY A 177 -11.20 0.00 6.13
N LEU A 178 -10.72 1.01 5.40
CA LEU A 178 -9.28 1.21 5.21
C LEU A 178 -8.56 1.41 6.55
N ILE A 179 -9.05 2.29 7.42
CA ILE A 179 -8.42 2.55 8.72
C ILE A 179 -8.39 1.28 9.58
N PHE A 180 -9.49 0.53 9.63
CA PHE A 180 -9.55 -0.71 10.41
C PHE A 180 -8.62 -1.80 9.84
N HIS A 181 -8.58 -1.96 8.51
CA HIS A 181 -7.71 -2.91 7.82
C HIS A 181 -6.25 -2.62 8.13
N GLU A 182 -5.82 -1.38 7.94
CA GLU A 182 -4.43 -1.01 8.13
C GLU A 182 -4.01 -1.05 9.60
N LEU A 183 -4.85 -0.59 10.53
CA LEU A 183 -4.57 -0.72 11.96
C LEU A 183 -4.52 -2.20 12.41
N SER A 184 -5.24 -3.09 11.73
CA SER A 184 -5.16 -4.54 11.99
C SER A 184 -3.78 -5.09 11.63
N HIS A 185 -3.19 -4.64 10.52
CA HIS A 185 -1.80 -4.98 10.20
C HIS A 185 -0.80 -4.48 11.25
N GLN A 186 -1.07 -3.34 11.88
CA GLN A 186 -0.23 -2.83 12.96
C GLN A 186 -0.40 -3.62 14.27
N MET A 187 -1.54 -4.28 14.46
CA MET A 187 -1.79 -5.17 15.60
C MET A 187 -1.13 -6.53 15.41
N ILE A 188 -1.36 -7.17 14.26
CA ILE A 188 -0.85 -8.50 13.94
C ILE A 188 -0.34 -8.52 12.51
N TYR A 189 0.94 -8.89 12.37
CA TYR A 189 1.57 -9.15 11.08
C TYR A 189 2.52 -10.35 11.20
N VAL A 190 2.27 -11.39 10.41
CA VAL A 190 3.07 -12.60 10.34
C VAL A 190 3.98 -12.53 9.11
N SER A 191 5.29 -12.57 9.33
CA SER A 191 6.27 -12.56 8.25
C SER A 191 6.04 -13.71 7.25
N ASP A 192 6.13 -13.41 5.96
CA ASP A 192 5.97 -14.34 4.85
C ASP A 192 4.59 -15.06 4.76
N ASP A 193 3.58 -14.64 5.52
CA ASP A 193 2.20 -15.15 5.42
C ASP A 193 1.21 -14.06 5.00
N SER A 194 1.33 -13.66 3.73
CA SER A 194 0.41 -12.67 3.14
C SER A 194 -1.05 -13.13 3.18
N MET A 195 -1.32 -14.43 3.06
CA MET A 195 -2.69 -14.94 3.10
C MET A 195 -3.32 -14.70 4.48
N PHE A 196 -2.60 -15.04 5.55
CA PHE A 196 -3.05 -14.77 6.91
C PHE A 196 -3.23 -13.27 7.16
N ASN A 197 -2.22 -12.46 6.84
CA ASN A 197 -2.24 -11.02 7.11
C ASN A 197 -3.43 -10.32 6.45
N GLU A 198 -3.67 -10.58 5.16
CA GLU A 198 -4.78 -9.98 4.42
C GLU A 198 -6.13 -10.52 4.90
N SER A 199 -6.22 -11.82 5.22
CA SER A 199 -7.47 -12.43 5.71
C SER A 199 -7.86 -11.89 7.07
N PHE A 200 -6.91 -11.76 8.00
CA PHE A 200 -7.14 -11.17 9.31
C PHE A 200 -7.63 -9.72 9.20
N ALA A 201 -6.87 -8.88 8.48
CA ALA A 201 -7.23 -7.48 8.30
C ALA A 201 -8.59 -7.31 7.59
N THR A 202 -8.91 -8.16 6.59
CA THR A 202 -10.21 -8.13 5.90
C THR A 202 -11.37 -8.50 6.83
N VAL A 203 -11.18 -9.46 7.75
CA VAL A 203 -12.24 -9.82 8.71
C VAL A 203 -12.51 -8.67 9.66
N VAL A 204 -11.45 -8.05 10.19
CA VAL A 204 -11.58 -6.88 11.08
C VAL A 204 -12.17 -5.68 10.34
N GLU A 205 -11.77 -5.44 9.08
CA GLU A 205 -12.35 -4.43 8.18
C GLU A 205 -13.88 -4.60 8.11
N GLN A 206 -14.34 -5.79 7.71
CA GLN A 206 -15.76 -6.02 7.43
C GLN A 206 -16.63 -5.95 8.69
N GLU A 207 -16.18 -6.59 9.77
CA GLU A 207 -16.91 -6.57 11.04
C GLU A 207 -16.85 -5.19 11.70
N GLY A 208 -15.70 -4.51 11.59
CA GLY A 208 -15.50 -3.15 12.09
C GLY A 208 -16.44 -2.15 11.42
N ILE A 209 -16.55 -2.18 10.08
CA ILE A 209 -17.50 -1.32 9.35
C ILE A 209 -18.93 -1.56 9.83
N ARG A 210 -19.34 -2.83 9.95
CA ARG A 210 -20.69 -3.19 10.39
C ARG A 210 -21.01 -2.60 11.77
N ARG A 211 -20.13 -2.83 12.76
CA ARG A 211 -20.33 -2.31 14.12
C ARG A 211 -20.27 -0.79 14.18
N TRP A 212 -19.36 -0.19 13.42
CA TRP A 212 -19.22 1.26 13.35
C TRP A 212 -20.49 1.92 12.80
N LEU A 213 -21.01 1.42 11.68
CA LEU A 213 -22.25 1.91 11.08
C LEU A 213 -23.47 1.73 11.99
N GLU A 214 -23.56 0.60 12.70
CA GLU A 214 -24.58 0.38 13.73
C GLU A 214 -24.46 1.40 14.86
N SER A 215 -23.24 1.69 15.33
CA SER A 215 -23.00 2.63 16.45
C SER A 215 -23.41 4.07 16.12
N ILE A 216 -23.37 4.46 14.84
CA ILE A 216 -23.77 5.80 14.39
C ILE A 216 -25.20 5.86 13.85
N GLY A 217 -25.96 4.75 13.90
CA GLY A 217 -27.35 4.71 13.45
C GLY A 217 -27.54 4.68 11.92
N HIS A 218 -26.52 4.24 11.17
CA HIS A 218 -26.54 4.16 9.71
C HIS A 218 -26.24 2.74 9.18
N PRO A 219 -26.92 1.69 9.67
CA PRO A 219 -26.60 0.31 9.29
C PRO A 219 -26.76 0.04 7.77
N ASP A 220 -27.68 0.74 7.10
CA ASP A 220 -27.94 0.56 5.67
C ASP A 220 -26.83 1.10 4.75
N ASP A 221 -25.95 1.97 5.27
CA ASP A 221 -24.81 2.51 4.52
C ASP A 221 -23.76 1.43 4.19
N ILE A 222 -23.90 0.22 4.73
CA ILE A 222 -23.06 -0.94 4.42
C ILE A 222 -23.36 -1.52 3.01
N ILE A 223 -24.56 -1.29 2.47
CA ILE A 223 -25.04 -1.95 1.25
C ILE A 223 -24.15 -1.63 0.03
N PRO A 224 -23.79 -0.36 -0.26
CA PRO A 224 -22.90 -0.04 -1.37
C PRO A 224 -21.52 -0.71 -1.24
N TYR A 225 -20.96 -0.73 -0.03
CA TYR A 225 -19.68 -1.36 0.26
C TYR A 225 -19.73 -2.88 0.01
N GLN A 226 -20.76 -3.57 0.53
CA GLN A 226 -20.95 -5.02 0.28
C GLN A 226 -21.17 -5.32 -1.20
N THR A 227 -21.91 -4.47 -1.90
CA THR A 227 -22.13 -4.61 -3.35
C THR A 227 -20.82 -4.52 -4.12
N LYS A 228 -19.94 -3.58 -3.76
CA LYS A 228 -18.61 -3.42 -4.35
C LYS A 228 -17.75 -4.67 -4.12
N LYS A 229 -17.67 -5.18 -2.89
CA LYS A 229 -16.90 -6.40 -2.55
C LYS A 229 -17.46 -7.63 -3.29
N ARG A 230 -18.78 -7.78 -3.38
CA ARG A 230 -19.42 -8.89 -4.12
C ARG A 230 -19.06 -8.83 -5.61
N ARG A 231 -19.13 -7.65 -6.24
CA ARG A 231 -18.73 -7.47 -7.64
C ARG A 231 -17.25 -7.84 -7.86
N GLN A 232 -16.37 -7.44 -6.95
CA GLN A 232 -14.95 -7.80 -7.01
C GLN A 232 -14.75 -9.32 -6.91
N GLN A 233 -15.43 -10.00 -5.98
CA GLN A 233 -15.36 -11.45 -5.84
C GLN A 233 -15.89 -12.17 -7.09
N THR A 234 -17.02 -11.72 -7.65
CA THR A 234 -17.56 -12.27 -8.91
C THR A 234 -16.57 -12.10 -10.06
N PHE A 235 -15.91 -10.95 -10.15
CA PHE A 235 -14.90 -10.69 -11.18
C PHE A 235 -13.66 -11.58 -11.02
N ILE A 236 -13.14 -11.74 -9.80
CA ILE A 236 -12.03 -12.65 -9.52
C ILE A 236 -12.42 -14.09 -9.87
N ALA A 237 -13.61 -14.55 -9.45
CA ALA A 237 -14.10 -15.89 -9.77
C ALA A 237 -14.21 -16.12 -11.29
N LEU A 238 -14.62 -15.09 -12.05
CA LEU A 238 -14.66 -15.14 -13.50
C LEU A 238 -13.27 -15.34 -14.11
N ILE A 239 -12.27 -14.54 -13.68
CA ILE A 239 -10.88 -14.67 -14.14
C ILE A 239 -10.34 -16.07 -13.83
N MET A 240 -10.52 -16.53 -12.60
CA MET A 240 -10.01 -17.83 -12.15
C MET A 240 -10.64 -18.98 -12.94
N ARG A 241 -11.95 -18.93 -13.19
CA ARG A 241 -12.64 -19.92 -14.03
C ARG A 241 -12.04 -20.03 -15.43
N TYR A 242 -11.77 -18.91 -16.10
CA TYR A 242 -11.21 -18.94 -17.45
C TYR A 242 -9.72 -19.28 -17.47
N ARG A 243 -8.97 -18.92 -16.43
CA ARG A 243 -7.58 -19.39 -16.24
C ARG A 243 -7.53 -20.91 -16.20
N ASP A 244 -8.41 -21.55 -15.43
CA ASP A 244 -8.43 -23.01 -15.25
C ASP A 244 -8.79 -23.75 -16.55
N LEU A 245 -9.37 -23.08 -17.53
CA LEU A 245 -9.63 -23.63 -18.87
C LEU A 245 -8.41 -23.54 -19.80
N LEU A 246 -7.38 -22.78 -19.42
CA LEU A 246 -6.16 -22.55 -20.21
C LEU A 246 -4.94 -23.34 -19.69
N THR A 247 -5.09 -24.02 -18.54
CA THR A 247 -4.08 -24.89 -17.90
C THR A 247 -4.46 -26.35 -18.03
#